data_AF-A0A2N2ZDR5-F1
#
_entry.id   AF-A0A2N2ZDR5-F1
#
_cell.length_a   1.000
_cell.length_b   1.000
_cell.length_c   1.000
_cell.angle_alpha   90.00
_cell.angle_beta   90.00
_cell.angle_gamma   90.00
#
_symmetry.space_group_name_H-M   'P 1'
#
loop_
_entity.id
_entity.type
_entity.pdbx_description
1 polymer ?
#
loop_
_entity_poly.entity_id
_entity_poly.type
_entity_poly.pdbx_seq_one_letter_code
_entity_poly.pdbx_strand_id
1 'polypeptide(L)'
;MDFKDQIKILGERVSKLKDQIQTEEATKNAFIMPFLQALGYDVFNPTEVVPEFVSDIGLKKGEKIDYAIFLEGKPAILVECKHWSQNLSIHDGQLLRYFHVSKAKFGLLTNGINYRFYFLLSCVLNSFFLD
;
A
#
# COMPACT_ATOMS: atom_id res chain seq x y z
N MET A 1 13.05 -8.25 17.17
CA MET A 1 13.11 -9.12 15.96
C MET A 1 13.56 -8.26 14.82
N ASP A 2 14.50 -8.75 14.01
CA ASP A 2 14.92 -8.04 12.80
C ASP A 2 13.79 -8.07 11.75
N PHE A 3 13.80 -7.10 10.84
CA PHE A 3 12.83 -6.98 9.74
C PHE A 3 12.73 -8.29 8.95
N LYS A 4 13.87 -8.93 8.67
CA LYS A 4 13.92 -10.19 7.94
C LYS A 4 13.13 -11.31 8.62
N ASP A 5 13.20 -11.37 9.95
CA ASP A 5 12.46 -12.37 10.73
C ASP A 5 10.96 -12.11 10.69
N GLN A 6 10.55 -10.83 10.80
CA GLN A 6 9.14 -10.44 10.74
C GLN A 6 8.51 -10.81 9.38
N ILE A 7 9.20 -10.52 8.28
CA ILE A 7 8.73 -10.89 6.94
C ILE A 7 8.67 -12.40 6.75
N LYS A 8 9.64 -13.15 7.30
CA LYS A 8 9.61 -14.62 7.24
C LYS A 8 8.38 -15.18 7.97
N ILE A 9 8.11 -14.70 9.18
CA ILE A 9 6.94 -15.09 9.97
C ILE A 9 5.65 -14.75 9.23
N LEU A 10 5.60 -13.57 8.59
CA LEU A 10 4.45 -13.17 7.79
C LEU A 10 4.25 -14.09 6.58
N GLY A 11 5.32 -14.47 5.87
CA GLY A 11 5.25 -15.43 4.78
C GLY A 11 4.69 -16.79 5.22
N GLU A 12 5.17 -17.31 6.36
CA GLU A 12 4.64 -18.55 6.93
C GLU A 12 3.15 -18.43 7.31
N ARG A 13 2.74 -17.28 7.84
CA ARG A 13 1.33 -17.00 8.16
C ARG A 13 0.46 -17.01 6.90
N VAL A 14 0.91 -16.35 5.83
CA VAL A 14 0.22 -16.33 4.53
C VAL A 14 0.03 -17.76 4.02
N SER A 15 1.09 -18.58 4.02
CA SER A 15 0.99 -19.98 3.55
C SER A 15 -0.01 -20.83 4.34
N LYS A 16 -0.15 -20.58 5.66
CA LYS A 16 -1.03 -21.36 6.53
C LYS A 16 -2.49 -20.89 6.50
N LEU A 17 -2.72 -19.58 6.38
CA LEU A 17 -4.04 -18.99 6.62
C LEU A 17 -4.76 -18.52 5.37
N LYS A 18 -4.09 -18.34 4.22
CA LYS A 18 -4.72 -17.74 3.02
C LYS A 18 -6.05 -18.42 2.63
N ASP A 19 -6.13 -19.75 2.67
CA ASP A 19 -7.32 -20.48 2.23
C ASP A 19 -8.52 -20.32 3.20
N GLN A 20 -8.28 -19.82 4.40
CA GLN A 20 -9.31 -19.47 5.40
C GLN A 20 -9.79 -18.03 5.25
N ILE A 21 -9.06 -17.18 4.53
CA ILE A 21 -9.41 -15.79 4.28
C ILE A 21 -10.34 -15.72 3.07
N GLN A 22 -11.56 -15.22 3.30
CA GLN A 22 -12.63 -15.17 2.30
C GLN A 22 -12.92 -13.77 1.76
N THR A 23 -12.42 -12.72 2.42
CA THR A 23 -12.73 -11.33 2.08
C THR A 23 -11.48 -10.50 1.91
N GLU A 24 -11.58 -9.46 1.08
CA GLU A 24 -10.48 -8.51 0.87
C GLU A 24 -10.11 -7.83 2.19
N GLU A 25 -11.10 -7.47 3.00
CA GLU A 25 -10.88 -6.87 4.31
C GLU A 25 -10.13 -7.81 5.27
N ALA A 26 -10.46 -9.10 5.26
CA ALA A 26 -9.71 -10.08 6.03
C ALA A 26 -8.28 -10.26 5.48
N THR A 27 -8.06 -10.12 4.17
CA THR A 27 -6.71 -10.10 3.57
C THR A 27 -5.90 -8.90 4.06
N LYS A 28 -6.52 -7.71 4.10
CA LYS A 28 -5.89 -6.49 4.61
C LYS A 28 -5.43 -6.66 6.05
N ASN A 29 -6.32 -7.11 6.93
CA ASN A 29 -6.03 -7.28 8.35
C ASN A 29 -5.04 -8.42 8.63
N ALA A 30 -5.14 -9.56 7.93
CA ALA A 30 -4.33 -10.74 8.23
C ALA A 30 -2.90 -10.65 7.68
N PHE A 31 -2.71 -9.99 6.52
CA PHE A 31 -1.45 -10.01 5.78
C PHE A 31 -0.86 -8.62 5.53
N ILE A 32 -1.67 -7.66 5.11
CA ILE A 32 -1.16 -6.35 4.65
C ILE A 32 -0.87 -5.41 5.82
N MET A 33 -1.74 -5.32 6.82
CA MET A 33 -1.47 -4.52 8.02
C MET A 33 -0.20 -5.00 8.76
N PRO A 34 0.00 -6.32 9.01
CA PRO A 34 1.26 -6.79 9.58
C PRO A 34 2.48 -6.47 8.71
N PHE A 35 2.34 -6.44 7.39
CA PHE A 35 3.41 -6.02 6.49
C PHE A 35 3.75 -4.53 6.68
N LEU A 36 2.75 -3.64 6.73
CA LEU A 36 2.97 -2.22 6.98
C LEU A 36 3.62 -1.97 8.35
N GLN A 37 3.18 -2.71 9.37
CA GLN A 37 3.80 -2.67 10.70
C GLN A 37 5.25 -3.15 10.66
N ALA A 38 5.56 -4.20 9.89
CA ALA A 38 6.93 -4.70 9.73
C ALA A 38 7.84 -3.68 9.01
N LEU A 39 7.29 -2.88 8.09
CA LEU A 39 8.01 -1.74 7.49
C LEU A 39 8.28 -0.60 8.47
N GLY A 40 7.74 -0.66 9.70
CA GLY A 40 7.94 0.32 10.75
C GLY A 40 6.87 1.40 10.82
N TYR A 41 5.81 1.30 10.03
CA TYR A 41 4.69 2.25 10.11
C TYR A 41 3.75 1.94 11.27
N ASP A 42 3.25 2.98 11.94
CA ASP A 42 2.24 2.81 12.98
C ASP A 42 0.83 2.67 12.37
N VAL A 43 0.41 1.42 12.15
CA VAL A 43 -0.92 1.06 11.62
C VAL A 43 -2.08 1.43 12.56
N PHE A 44 -1.79 1.78 13.82
CA PHE A 44 -2.80 2.25 14.78
C PHE A 44 -2.85 3.77 14.88
N ASN A 45 -1.91 4.48 14.26
CA ASN A 45 -1.91 5.92 14.16
C ASN A 45 -2.67 6.36 12.90
N PRO A 46 -3.92 6.84 13.01
CA PRO A 46 -4.74 7.22 11.86
C PRO A 46 -4.24 8.51 11.18
N THR A 47 -3.20 9.15 11.70
CA THR A 47 -2.53 10.29 11.05
C THR A 47 -1.33 9.87 10.22
N GLU A 48 -0.84 8.64 10.42
CA GLU A 48 0.28 8.06 9.68
C GLU A 48 -0.22 7.02 8.67
N VAL A 49 -1.05 6.06 9.08
CA VAL A 49 -1.69 5.10 8.18
C VAL A 49 -3.17 5.44 8.11
N VAL A 50 -3.55 6.19 7.08
CA VAL A 50 -4.92 6.68 6.87
C VAL A 50 -5.70 5.67 6.04
N PRO A 51 -6.71 4.96 6.58
CA PRO A 51 -7.56 4.07 5.81
C PRO A 51 -8.57 4.85 4.96
N GLU A 52 -9.08 4.21 3.90
CA GLU A 52 -10.14 4.75 3.03
C GLU A 52 -9.84 6.18 2.52
N PHE A 53 -8.58 6.44 2.19
CA PHE A 53 -8.11 7.76 1.83
C PHE A 53 -8.75 8.28 0.54
N VAL A 54 -9.30 9.49 0.60
CA VAL A 54 -9.85 10.22 -0.54
C VAL A 54 -8.92 11.36 -0.88
N SER A 55 -8.35 11.33 -2.09
CA SER A 55 -7.60 12.47 -2.62
C SER A 55 -8.58 13.50 -3.17
N ASP A 56 -8.41 14.78 -2.79
CA ASP A 56 -9.20 15.91 -3.30
C ASP A 56 -9.11 16.08 -4.83
N ILE A 57 -8.15 15.40 -5.48
CA ILE A 57 -7.81 15.50 -6.90
C ILE A 57 -8.30 14.27 -7.70
N GLY A 58 -9.07 13.37 -7.08
CA GLY A 58 -9.57 12.14 -7.71
C GLY A 58 -10.41 12.42 -8.96
N LEU A 59 -9.99 11.87 -10.11
CA LEU A 59 -10.66 11.98 -11.41
C LEU A 59 -12.12 11.48 -11.40
N LYS A 60 -12.48 10.62 -10.42
CA LYS A 60 -13.82 10.08 -10.22
C LYS A 60 -14.29 10.35 -8.79
N LYS A 61 -15.35 11.14 -8.66
CA LYS A 61 -15.93 11.53 -7.37
C LYS A 61 -16.30 10.29 -6.54
N GLY A 62 -15.70 10.15 -5.36
CA GLY A 62 -16.01 9.09 -4.39
C GLY A 62 -15.21 7.79 -4.52
N GLU A 63 -14.23 7.71 -5.42
CA GLU A 63 -13.28 6.60 -5.43
C GLU A 63 -12.28 6.79 -4.25
N LYS A 64 -11.94 5.70 -3.57
CA LYS A 64 -11.12 5.68 -2.35
C LYS A 64 -9.94 4.75 -2.55
N ILE A 65 -8.81 5.09 -1.93
CA ILE A 65 -7.65 4.20 -1.80
C ILE A 65 -7.73 3.51 -0.43
N ASP A 66 -7.30 2.25 -0.35
CA ASP A 66 -7.43 1.47 0.88
C ASP A 66 -6.61 2.05 2.04
N TYR A 67 -5.33 2.38 1.80
CA TYR A 67 -4.51 3.10 2.77
C TYR A 67 -3.65 4.17 2.11
N ALA A 68 -3.47 5.29 2.80
CA ALA A 68 -2.44 6.27 2.48
C ALA A 68 -1.49 6.40 3.67
N ILE A 69 -0.19 6.25 3.40
CA ILE A 69 0.86 6.45 4.40
C ILE A 69 1.32 7.90 4.32
N PHE A 70 1.23 8.60 5.43
CA PHE A 70 1.60 9.99 5.59
C PHE A 70 2.95 10.09 6.28
N LEU A 71 3.83 10.91 5.69
CA LEU A 71 5.09 11.31 6.29
C LEU A 71 5.10 12.84 6.38
N GLU A 72 5.38 13.37 7.56
CA GLU A 72 5.42 14.81 7.81
C GLU A 72 4.13 15.54 7.35
N GLY A 73 2.98 14.91 7.56
CA GLY A 73 1.67 15.46 7.19
C GLY A 73 1.37 15.46 5.68
N LYS A 74 2.17 14.78 4.86
CA LYS A 74 1.94 14.64 3.41
C LYS A 74 1.79 13.17 3.02
N PRO A 75 0.88 12.83 2.10
CA PRO A 75 0.77 11.47 1.59
C PRO A 75 2.06 11.11 0.84
N ALA A 76 2.74 10.07 1.31
CA ALA A 76 4.00 9.58 0.75
C ALA A 76 3.81 8.32 -0.08
N ILE A 77 2.97 7.39 0.40
CA ILE A 77 2.70 6.11 -0.25
C ILE A 77 1.19 5.89 -0.33
N LEU A 78 0.68 5.54 -1.50
CA LEU A 78 -0.69 5.07 -1.68
C LEU A 78 -0.70 3.54 -1.77
N VAL A 79 -1.54 2.88 -0.99
CA VAL A 79 -1.62 1.42 -0.92
C VAL A 79 -3.00 0.98 -1.36
N GLU A 80 -3.06 0.29 -2.49
CA GLU A 80 -4.24 -0.40 -2.99
C GLU A 80 -4.11 -1.88 -2.68
N CYS A 81 -5.14 -2.44 -2.07
CA CYS A 81 -5.18 -3.80 -1.59
C CYS A 81 -6.20 -4.60 -2.41
N LYS A 82 -5.97 -5.91 -2.51
CA LYS A 82 -6.84 -6.86 -3.20
C LYS A 82 -6.93 -8.15 -2.39
N HIS A 83 -7.95 -8.96 -2.68
CA HIS A 83 -8.08 -10.27 -2.08
C HIS A 83 -6.88 -11.16 -2.45
N TRP A 84 -6.41 -12.01 -1.54
CA TRP A 84 -5.18 -12.81 -1.74
C TRP A 84 -5.21 -13.66 -3.02
N SER A 85 -6.39 -14.13 -3.43
CA SER A 85 -6.56 -14.96 -4.63
C SER A 85 -6.71 -14.16 -5.93
N GLN A 86 -6.79 -12.83 -5.87
CA GLN A 86 -6.92 -12.00 -7.06
C GLN A 86 -5.59 -11.76 -7.76
N ASN A 87 -5.67 -11.71 -9.09
CA ASN A 87 -4.54 -11.38 -9.96
C ASN A 87 -4.37 -9.86 -10.03
N LEU A 88 -3.20 -9.37 -9.60
CA LEU A 88 -2.92 -7.93 -9.57
C LEU A 88 -2.80 -7.29 -10.97
N SER A 89 -2.46 -8.04 -12.02
CA SER A 89 -2.23 -7.48 -13.37
C SER A 89 -3.46 -6.82 -14.00
N ILE A 90 -4.66 -7.10 -13.52
CA ILE A 90 -5.90 -6.49 -14.01
C ILE A 90 -6.31 -5.24 -13.21
N HIS A 91 -5.58 -4.91 -12.14
CA HIS A 91 -5.95 -3.86 -11.19
C HIS A 91 -5.01 -2.64 -11.19
N ASP A 92 -4.00 -2.61 -12.08
CA ASP A 92 -3.03 -1.52 -12.16
C ASP A 92 -3.71 -0.14 -12.41
N GLY A 93 -4.83 -0.12 -13.13
CA GLY A 93 -5.48 1.10 -13.57
C GLY A 93 -6.03 2.00 -12.45
N GLN A 94 -6.46 1.44 -11.31
CA GLN A 94 -7.01 2.23 -10.20
C GLN A 94 -5.92 3.00 -9.47
N LEU A 95 -4.88 2.28 -9.02
CA LEU A 95 -3.75 2.90 -8.34
C LEU A 95 -3.06 3.95 -9.22
N LEU A 96 -2.85 3.65 -10.51
CA LEU A 96 -2.19 4.57 -11.43
C LEU A 96 -2.97 5.88 -11.62
N ARG A 97 -4.31 5.86 -11.63
CA ARG A 97 -5.11 7.10 -11.73
C ARG A 97 -4.87 8.02 -10.54
N TYR A 98 -4.81 7.48 -9.32
CA TYR A 98 -4.49 8.27 -8.13
C TYR A 98 -3.05 8.71 -8.10
N PHE A 99 -2.14 7.83 -8.50
CA PHE A 99 -0.72 8.09 -8.43
C PHE A 99 -0.28 9.25 -9.33
N HIS A 100 -0.91 9.43 -10.50
CA HIS A 100 -0.61 10.56 -11.40
C HIS A 100 -1.08 11.92 -10.88
N VAL A 101 -2.10 11.96 -10.01
CA VAL A 101 -2.70 13.21 -9.51
C VAL A 101 -2.35 13.51 -8.05
N SER A 102 -1.79 12.53 -7.34
CA SER A 102 -1.38 12.66 -5.94
C SER A 102 0.04 13.22 -5.82
N LYS A 103 0.32 13.87 -4.68
CA LYS A 103 1.70 14.24 -4.28
C LYS A 103 2.50 13.06 -3.73
N ALA A 104 1.89 11.88 -3.64
CA ALA A 104 2.56 10.66 -3.19
C ALA A 104 3.68 10.27 -4.15
N LYS A 105 4.82 9.89 -3.58
CA LYS A 105 6.02 9.50 -4.34
C LYS A 105 6.00 8.04 -4.75
N PHE A 106 5.25 7.21 -4.01
CA PHE A 106 5.14 5.78 -4.26
C PHE A 106 3.67 5.31 -4.28
N GLY A 107 3.41 4.30 -5.11
CA GLY A 107 2.20 3.49 -5.10
C GLY A 107 2.54 2.04 -4.78
N LEU A 108 1.70 1.35 -4.04
CA LEU A 108 1.80 -0.06 -3.72
C LEU A 108 0.49 -0.75 -4.07
N LEU A 109 0.53 -1.73 -4.97
CA LEU A 109 -0.59 -2.64 -5.23
C LEU A 109 -0.23 -4.01 -4.66
N THR A 110 -1.06 -4.55 -3.76
CA THR A 110 -0.78 -5.82 -3.11
C THR A 110 -2.02 -6.65 -2.83
N ASN A 111 -1.85 -7.97 -2.77
CA ASN A 111 -2.86 -8.91 -2.27
C ASN A 111 -2.38 -9.65 -1.01
N GLY A 112 -1.37 -9.11 -0.32
CA GLY A 112 -0.74 -9.74 0.85
C GLY A 112 0.27 -10.86 0.52
N ILE A 113 0.28 -11.35 -0.74
CA ILE A 113 1.25 -12.35 -1.23
C ILE A 113 2.25 -11.69 -2.17
N ASN A 114 1.74 -10.94 -3.15
CA ASN A 114 2.54 -10.21 -4.13
C ASN A 114 2.47 -8.71 -3.79
N TYR A 115 3.61 -8.03 -3.92
CA TYR A 115 3.76 -6.60 -3.66
C TYR A 115 4.33 -5.95 -4.90
N ARG A 116 3.56 -5.07 -5.56
CA ARG A 116 3.98 -4.31 -6.74
C ARG A 116 4.16 -2.86 -6.38
N PHE A 117 5.39 -2.37 -6.50
CA PHE A 117 5.74 -0.99 -6.21
C PHE A 117 5.78 -0.18 -7.50
N TYR A 118 5.15 0.99 -7.49
CA TYR A 118 5.12 1.96 -8.56
C TYR A 118 5.76 3.25 -8.04
N PHE A 119 6.59 3.87 -8.87
CA PHE A 119 7.25 5.13 -8.56
C PHE A 119 7.20 6.02 -9.80
N LEU A 120 7.02 7.32 -9.61
CA LEU A 120 6.96 8.28 -10.71
C LEU A 120 8.37 8.81 -10.95
N LEU A 121 8.93 8.50 -12.12
CA LEU A 121 10.31 8.85 -12.45
C LEU A 121 10.57 10.36 -12.49
N SER A 122 9.53 11.18 -12.64
CA SER A 122 9.65 12.65 -12.63
C SER A 122 10.08 13.21 -11.26
N CYS A 123 9.97 12.45 -10.17
CA CYS A 123 10.49 12.84 -8.85
C CYS A 123 12.00 12.62 -8.69
N VAL A 124 12.67 11.89 -9.59
CA VAL A 124 14.10 11.54 -9.43
C VAL A 124 15.03 12.61 -10.03
N LEU A 125 14.54 13.46 -10.93
CA LEU A 125 15.41 14.44 -11.61
C LEU A 125 15.68 15.73 -10.83
N ASN A 126 14.87 16.08 -9.82
CA ASN A 126 15.05 17.33 -9.07
C ASN A 126 15.79 17.17 -7.73
N SER A 127 16.17 15.95 -7.33
CA SER A 127 16.83 15.72 -6.04
C SER A 127 18.20 15.06 -6.15
N PHE A 128 18.73 14.86 -7.36
CA PHE A 128 20.05 14.26 -7.60
C PHE A 128 21.06 15.20 -8.30
N PHE A 129 20.67 16.43 -8.64
CA PHE A 129 21.53 17.40 -9.38
C PHE A 129 21.70 18.76 -8.68
N LEU A 130 21.37 18.86 -7.40
CA LEU A 130 21.68 20.03 -6.58
C LEU A 130 22.27 19.55 -5.25
N ASP A 131 23.48 19.01 -5.34
CA ASP A 131 24.57 19.12 -4.35
C ASP A 131 25.90 18.84 -5.08
#